data_AF-A0A6A5APS9-F1
#
_entry.id   AF-A0A6A5APS9-F1
#
_cell.length_a   1.000
_cell.length_b   1.000
_cell.length_c   1.000
_cell.angle_alpha   90.00
_cell.angle_beta   90.00
_cell.angle_gamma   90.00
#
_symmetry.space_group_name_H-M   'P 1'
#
loop_
_entity.id
_entity.type
_entity.pdbx_description
1 polymer ?
#
loop_
_entity_poly.entity_id
_entity_poly.type
_entity_poly.pdbx_seq_one_letter_code
_entity_poly.pdbx_strand_id
1 'polypeptide(L)'
;MALKKFDNFREYYAIYPEYKHIFIGDNGQGDVRAAQLIADTYGSSVLEAGYFHLVQPLESTHGFTDKDTYKRQNIFFFDTYVGAAVQA
;
A
#
# COMPACT_ATOMS: atom_id res chain seq x y z
N MET A 1 13.25 0.97 5.87
CA MET A 1 12.46 -0.10 5.24
C MET A 1 11.66 0.39 4.04
N ALA A 2 10.77 1.39 4.20
CA ALA A 2 9.88 1.86 3.13
C ALA A 2 10.57 2.22 1.79
N LEU A 3 11.65 3.02 1.82
CA LEU A 3 12.36 3.40 0.59
C LEU A 3 12.92 2.19 -0.16
N LYS A 4 13.52 1.23 0.56
CA LYS A 4 14.03 0.00 -0.06
C LYS A 4 12.91 -0.85 -0.66
N LYS A 5 11.73 -0.92 -0.01
CA LYS A 5 10.55 -1.61 -0.57
C LYS A 5 10.05 -0.91 -1.83
N PHE A 6 10.03 0.42 -1.84
CA PHE A 6 9.70 1.20 -3.03
C PHE A 6 10.71 0.97 -4.16
N ASP A 7 12.02 1.01 -3.89
CA ASP A 7 13.04 0.74 -4.90
C ASP A 7 12.90 -0.66 -5.49
N ASN A 8 12.67 -1.68 -4.65
CA ASN A 8 12.41 -3.04 -5.11
C ASN A 8 11.14 -3.11 -5.98
N PHE A 9 10.08 -2.37 -5.64
CA PHE A 9 8.89 -2.27 -6.48
C PHE A 9 9.22 -1.65 -7.85
N ARG A 10 10.01 -0.57 -7.89
CA ARG A 10 10.41 0.08 -9.14
C ARG A 10 11.20 -0.88 -10.03
N GLU A 11 12.12 -1.65 -9.45
CA GLU A 11 12.88 -2.69 -10.16
C GLU A 11 11.94 -3.78 -10.70
N TYR A 12 10.97 -4.25 -9.91
CA TYR A 12 10.01 -5.26 -10.33
C TYR A 12 9.07 -4.75 -11.44
N TYR A 13 8.50 -3.56 -11.27
CA TYR A 13 7.63 -2.92 -12.25
C TYR A 13 8.34 -2.69 -13.59
N ALA A 14 9.65 -2.41 -13.58
CA ALA A 14 10.42 -2.26 -14.82
C ALA A 14 10.49 -3.55 -15.66
N ILE A 15 10.30 -4.72 -15.04
CA ILE A 15 10.26 -6.02 -15.72
C ILE A 15 8.86 -6.29 -16.29
N TYR A 16 7.81 -5.83 -15.61
CA TYR A 16 6.41 -6.14 -15.91
C TYR A 16 5.51 -4.88 -15.92
N PRO A 17 5.81 -3.87 -16.74
CA PRO A 17 5.11 -2.58 -16.70
C PRO A 17 3.65 -2.64 -17.20
N GLU A 18 3.27 -3.71 -17.89
CA GLU A 18 1.94 -3.92 -18.45
C GLU A 18 0.88 -4.32 -17.41
N TYR A 19 1.31 -4.74 -16.21
CA TYR A 19 0.41 -5.20 -15.17
C TYR A 19 0.07 -4.12 -14.16
N LYS A 20 -1.14 -4.23 -13.63
CA LYS A 20 -1.51 -3.59 -12.37
C LYS A 20 -1.04 -4.43 -11.19
N HIS A 21 -0.82 -3.76 -10.07
CA HIS A 21 -0.23 -4.37 -8.89
C HIS A 21 -1.15 -4.17 -7.68
N ILE A 22 -1.36 -5.26 -6.96
CA ILE A 22 -1.91 -5.25 -5.60
C ILE A 22 -0.75 -5.38 -4.63
N PHE A 23 -0.63 -4.44 -3.69
CA PHE A 23 0.44 -4.45 -2.70
C PHE A 23 -0.11 -4.84 -1.33
N ILE A 24 0.40 -5.94 -0.76
CA ILE A 24 -0.10 -6.47 0.52
C ILE A 24 1.02 -6.41 1.56
N GLY A 25 0.70 -5.92 2.76
CA GLY A 25 1.67 -5.81 3.85
C GLY A 25 1.02 -5.54 5.21
N ASP A 26 1.78 -4.92 6.11
CA ASP A 26 1.32 -4.51 7.44
C ASP A 26 1.59 -3.02 7.72
N ASN A 27 0.91 -2.45 8.73
CA ASN A 27 1.07 -1.05 9.09
C ASN A 27 2.21 -0.74 10.08
N GLY A 28 3.04 -1.73 10.44
CA GLY A 28 4.15 -1.59 11.39
C GLY A 28 5.53 -1.43 10.75
N GLN A 29 5.77 -1.99 9.56
CA GLN A 29 7.12 -2.04 8.95
C GLN A 29 7.38 -1.07 7.78
N GLY A 30 6.49 -0.10 7.58
CA GLY A 30 6.61 0.93 6.56
C GLY A 30 6.08 0.54 5.18
N ASP A 31 5.29 -0.53 5.08
CA ASP A 31 4.65 -0.95 3.83
C ASP A 31 3.65 0.08 3.34
N VAL A 32 2.86 0.64 4.27
CA VAL A 32 1.93 1.74 3.97
C VAL A 32 2.67 2.90 3.30
N ARG A 33 3.84 3.30 3.84
CA ARG A 33 4.62 4.40 3.27
C ARG A 33 5.18 4.03 1.89
N ALA A 34 5.60 2.80 1.67
CA ALA A 34 6.01 2.34 0.35
C ALA A 34 4.85 2.40 -0.65
N ALA A 35 3.65 1.98 -0.25
CA ALA A 35 2.45 2.04 -1.08
C ALA A 35 2.05 3.48 -1.44
N GLN A 36 2.14 4.41 -0.49
CA GLN A 36 1.94 5.84 -0.77
C GLN A 36 2.93 6.34 -1.82
N LEU A 37 4.22 6.00 -1.72
CA LEU A 37 5.22 6.39 -2.72
C LEU A 37 4.90 5.80 -4.10
N ILE A 38 4.42 4.56 -4.17
CA ILE A 38 3.98 3.93 -5.42
C ILE A 38 2.77 4.69 -5.99
N ALA A 39 1.74 4.94 -5.17
CA ALA A 39 0.55 5.67 -5.58
C ALA A 39 0.86 7.09 -6.06
N ASP A 40 1.73 7.80 -5.36
CA ASP A 40 2.14 9.18 -5.69
C ASP A 40 2.99 9.22 -6.97
N THR A 41 3.81 8.19 -7.22
CA THR A 41 4.71 8.13 -8.40
C THR A 41 3.99 7.63 -9.65
N TYR A 42 3.14 6.62 -9.52
CA TYR A 42 2.58 5.89 -10.66
C TYR A 42 1.06 5.96 -10.77
N GLY A 43 0.36 6.41 -9.72
CA GLY A 43 -1.10 6.50 -9.69
C GLY A 43 -1.82 5.17 -9.67
N SER A 44 -3.16 5.26 -9.75
CA SER A 44 -4.08 4.12 -9.68
C SER A 44 -4.06 3.22 -10.94
N SER A 45 -3.40 3.67 -12.01
CA SER A 45 -3.17 2.84 -13.20
C SER A 45 -2.14 1.74 -12.96
N VAL A 46 -1.29 1.87 -11.95
CA VAL A 46 -0.24 0.90 -11.61
C VAL A 46 -0.50 0.26 -10.26
N LEU A 47 -0.80 1.05 -9.22
CA LEU A 47 -1.26 0.52 -7.94
C LEU A 47 -2.79 0.40 -7.95
N GLU A 48 -3.28 -0.80 -8.19
CA GLU A 48 -4.72 -1.05 -8.17
C GLU A 48 -5.27 -0.91 -6.75
N ALA A 49 -4.63 -1.57 -5.79
CA ALA A 49 -4.94 -1.45 -4.38
C ALA A 49 -3.75 -1.79 -3.49
N GLY A 50 -3.69 -1.18 -2.31
CA GLY A 50 -2.81 -1.56 -1.21
C GLY A 50 -3.62 -2.07 -0.03
N TYR A 51 -3.37 -3.27 0.45
CA TYR A 51 -4.04 -3.86 1.62
C TYR A 51 -3.08 -4.07 2.77
N PHE A 52 -3.37 -3.47 3.92
CA PHE A 52 -2.48 -3.52 5.09
C PHE A 52 -3.18 -4.10 6.31
N HIS A 53 -2.60 -5.18 6.84
CA HIS A 53 -3.04 -5.75 8.10
C HIS A 53 -2.71 -4.80 9.25
N LEU A 54 -3.70 -4.50 10.10
CA LEU A 54 -3.52 -3.71 11.31
C LEU A 54 -2.82 -4.53 12.39
N VAL A 55 -1.50 -4.38 12.49
CA VAL A 55 -0.67 -4.99 13.54
C VAL A 55 -0.38 -4.02 14.70
N GLN A 56 -0.74 -2.75 14.51
CA GLN A 56 -0.67 -1.69 15.51
C GLN A 56 -1.82 -0.69 15.29
N PRO A 57 -2.14 0.18 16.27
CA PRO A 57 -3.16 1.22 16.10
C PRO A 57 -2.92 2.04 14.84
N LEU A 58 -3.98 2.37 14.11
CA LEU A 58 -3.88 3.03 12.81
C LEU A 58 -3.15 4.38 12.91
N GLU A 59 -3.37 5.11 13.99
CA GLU A 59 -2.76 6.40 14.31
C GLU A 59 -1.24 6.28 14.56
N SER A 60 -0.76 5.08 14.87
CA SER A 60 0.68 4.78 15.03
C SER A 60 1.36 4.45 13.69
N THR A 61 0.60 4.35 12.60
CA THR A 61 1.15 4.13 11.25
C THR A 61 2.08 5.28 10.88
N HIS A 62 3.27 4.96 10.38
CA HIS A 62 4.24 5.98 10.01
C HIS A 62 3.68 6.94 8.96
N GLY A 63 3.65 8.23 9.27
CA GLY A 63 3.11 9.26 8.38
C GLY A 63 1.58 9.25 8.28
N PHE A 64 0.88 8.77 9.33
CA PHE A 64 -0.57 8.81 9.42
C PHE A 64 -1.11 10.23 9.21
N THR A 65 -2.09 10.36 8.31
CA THR A 65 -2.86 11.60 8.10
C THR A 65 -4.32 11.37 8.46
N ASP A 66 -5.09 10.81 7.54
CA ASP A 66 -6.51 10.54 7.66
C ASP A 66 -6.92 9.41 6.71
N LYS A 67 -8.05 8.78 7.01
CA LYS A 67 -8.55 7.64 6.23
C LYS A 67 -8.93 8.02 4.80
N ASP A 68 -9.37 9.25 4.55
CA ASP A 68 -9.79 9.69 3.21
C ASP A 68 -8.58 9.86 2.29
N THR A 69 -7.44 10.31 2.82
CA THR A 69 -6.16 10.35 2.09
C THR A 69 -5.75 8.97 1.61
N TYR A 70 -5.77 7.97 2.51
CA TYR A 70 -5.45 6.60 2.13
C TYR A 70 -6.43 6.03 1.10
N LYS A 71 -7.73 6.29 1.28
CA LYS A 71 -8.75 5.85 0.32
C LYS A 71 -8.55 6.46 -1.08
N ARG A 72 -8.15 7.74 -1.17
CA ARG A 72 -7.81 8.39 -2.44
C ARG A 72 -6.58 7.77 -3.13
N GLN A 73 -5.72 7.11 -2.37
CA GLN A 73 -4.54 6.39 -2.84
C GLN A 73 -4.81 4.88 -3.07
N ASN A 74 -6.07 4.44 -3.01
CA ASN A 74 -6.46 3.01 -3.03
C ASN A 74 -5.77 2.17 -1.94
N ILE A 75 -5.53 2.75 -0.76
CA ILE A 75 -4.95 2.08 0.40
C ILE A 75 -6.05 1.75 1.39
N PHE A 76 -6.11 0.48 1.79
CA PHE A 76 -7.10 -0.08 2.67
C PHE A 76 -6.45 -0.84 3.83
N PHE A 77 -7.11 -0.78 4.99
CA PHE A 77 -6.67 -1.44 6.20
C PHE A 77 -7.67 -2.52 6.60
N PHE A 78 -7.17 -3.65 7.07
CA PHE A 78 -7.99 -4.80 7.45
C PHE A 78 -7.46 -5.48 8.71
N ASP A 79 -8.35 -6.15 9.45
CA ASP A 79 -8.01 -6.98 10.61
C ASP A 79 -7.97 -8.48 10.26
N THR A 80 -8.68 -8.89 9.21
CA THR A 80 -8.71 -10.28 8.75
C THR A 80 -8.51 -10.36 7.25
N TYR A 81 -7.85 -11.41 6.75
CA TYR A 81 -7.68 -11.63 5.30
C TYR A 81 -9.02 -11.80 4.57
N VAL A 82 -10.05 -12.30 5.27
CA VAL A 82 -11.42 -12.31 4.74
C VAL A 82 -11.93 -10.87 4.57
N GLY A 83 -11.66 -9.99 5.54
CA GLY A 83 -11.95 -8.56 5.44
C GLY A 83 -11.22 -7.88 4.27
N ALA A 84 -9.98 -8.29 3.99
CA ALA A 84 -9.26 -7.83 2.80
C ALA A 84 -9.99 -8.23 1.51
N ALA A 85 -10.49 -9.48 1.42
CA ALA A 85 -11.21 -9.96 0.25
C ALA A 85 -12.56 -9.25 0.02
N VAL A 86 -13.24 -8.78 1.08
CA VAL A 86 -14.49 -8.01 0.96
C VAL A 86 -14.26 -6.59 0.43
N GLN A 87 -13.06 -6.06 0.61
CA GLN A 87 -12.69 -4.72 0.11
C GLN A 87 -12.13 -4.74 -1.31
N ALA A 88 -11.85 -5.93 -1.86
CA ALA A 88 -11.26 -6.15 -3.17
C ALA A 88 -12.26 -6.12 -4.33
#